data_AF-B9DX38-F1
#
_entry.id   AF-B9DX38-F1
#
_cell.length_a   1.000
_cell.length_b   1.000
_cell.length_c   1.000
_cell.angle_alpha   90.00
_cell.angle_beta   90.00
_cell.angle_gamma   90.00
#
_symmetry.space_group_name_H-M   'P 1'
#
loop_
_entity.id
_entity.type
_entity.pdbx_description
1 polymer ?
#
loop_
_entity_poly.entity_id
_entity_poly.type
_entity_poly.pdbx_seq_one_letter_code
_entity_poly.pdbx_strand_id
1 'polypeptide(L)'
;MIDTIGSGIKKMFIMQIQRYFPLPDYDLKVENRVSVKISGKVIDENYTKLLINNTNLELKLAIALDKVQKKELLSQNERNILRKMKLIEGKYPNVYVTSKIASVMEQKAQYIRNRGFDNGYYKDLVINYLNEYKSASRKEIDDLLMGKLPDILTDEQKYRKISKILNEMSHKDKSIKNKSNSTKASKWILV
;
A
#
# COMPACT_ATOMS: atom_id res chain seq x y z
N MET A 1 8.54 -0.01 -19.57
CA MET A 1 8.82 1.43 -19.79
C MET A 1 9.50 1.96 -18.56
N ILE A 2 10.70 2.51 -18.72
CA ILE A 2 11.43 3.21 -17.66
C ILE A 2 10.81 4.61 -17.58
N ASP A 3 10.13 4.90 -16.46
CA ASP A 3 9.66 6.25 -16.13
C ASP A 3 10.86 7.22 -16.18
N THR A 4 10.62 8.44 -16.66
CA THR A 4 11.56 9.56 -16.76
C THR A 4 12.61 9.55 -15.64
N ILE A 5 13.89 9.64 -16.01
CA ILE A 5 15.06 9.54 -15.10
C ILE A 5 14.79 10.30 -13.79
N GLY A 6 14.70 9.56 -12.68
CA GLY A 6 14.47 10.10 -11.33
C GLY A 6 13.04 10.04 -10.77
N SER A 7 12.02 9.72 -11.59
CA SER A 7 10.62 9.66 -11.13
C SER A 7 10.31 8.43 -10.25
N GLY A 8 10.98 7.29 -10.51
CA GLY A 8 10.66 6.02 -9.84
C GLY A 8 10.79 6.05 -8.32
N ILE A 9 11.83 6.70 -7.79
CA ILE A 9 12.03 6.84 -6.33
C ILE A 9 10.93 7.71 -5.75
N LYS A 10 10.68 8.90 -6.32
CA LYS A 10 9.63 9.80 -5.85
C LYS A 10 8.25 9.13 -5.87
N LYS A 11 7.95 8.38 -6.94
CA LYS A 11 6.72 7.61 -7.08
C LYS A 11 6.56 6.57 -5.97
N MET A 12 7.64 5.90 -5.60
CA MET A 12 7.64 4.93 -4.50
C MET A 12 7.32 5.59 -3.15
N PHE A 13 7.91 6.75 -2.86
CA PHE A 13 7.59 7.53 -1.66
C PHE A 13 6.12 7.95 -1.64
N ILE A 14 5.62 8.50 -2.75
CA ILE A 14 4.21 8.90 -2.86
C ILE A 14 3.28 7.71 -2.64
N MET A 15 3.58 6.55 -3.22
CA MET A 15 2.78 5.33 -3.02
C MET A 15 2.75 4.89 -1.55
N GLN A 16 3.85 4.98 -0.82
CA GLN A 16 3.86 4.66 0.62
C GLN A 16 3.06 5.68 1.43
N ILE A 17 3.15 6.97 1.11
CA ILE A 17 2.33 8.03 1.75
C ILE A 17 0.84 7.76 1.55
N GLN A 18 0.42 7.48 0.32
CA GLN A 18 -1.00 7.24 -0.01
C GLN A 18 -1.55 5.95 0.63
N ARG A 19 -0.67 4.98 0.95
CA ARG A 19 -0.98 3.77 1.73
C ARG A 19 -0.81 3.97 3.24
N TYR A 20 -0.39 5.15 3.66
CA TYR A 20 -0.17 5.54 5.05
C TYR A 20 0.87 4.65 5.75
N PHE A 21 1.85 4.14 4.98
CA PHE A 21 2.93 3.30 5.45
C PHE A 21 4.23 4.09 5.65
N PRO A 22 5.18 3.55 6.45
CA PRO A 22 6.53 4.09 6.55
C PRO A 22 7.18 4.21 5.17
N LEU A 23 7.99 5.25 4.99
CA LEU A 23 8.64 5.50 3.71
C LEU A 23 9.78 4.49 3.47
N PRO A 24 10.19 4.26 2.21
CA PRO A 24 11.29 3.35 1.92
C PRO A 24 12.63 3.91 2.41
N ASP A 25 13.49 3.04 2.93
CA ASP A 25 14.87 3.37 3.30
C ASP A 25 15.84 2.95 2.21
N TYR A 26 16.81 3.81 1.92
CA TYR A 26 17.88 3.55 0.96
C TYR A 26 19.21 3.56 1.71
N ASP A 27 19.87 2.40 1.78
CA ASP A 27 21.20 2.28 2.35
C ASP A 27 22.24 2.26 1.22
N LEU A 28 23.18 3.20 1.30
CA LEU A 28 24.27 3.44 0.35
C LEU A 28 25.65 3.22 0.99
N LYS A 29 25.73 2.65 2.20
CA LYS A 29 26.99 2.47 2.94
C LYS A 29 28.00 1.56 2.24
N VAL A 30 27.52 0.64 1.41
CA VAL A 30 28.37 -0.31 0.68
C VAL A 30 28.62 0.22 -0.72
N GLU A 31 29.89 0.36 -1.07
CA GLU A 31 30.29 0.80 -2.41
C GLU A 31 29.71 -0.11 -3.49
N ASN A 32 29.25 0.46 -4.59
CA ASN A 32 28.60 -0.23 -5.71
C ASN A 32 27.34 -1.04 -5.36
N ARG A 33 26.68 -0.77 -4.21
CA ARG A 33 25.43 -1.42 -3.82
C ARG A 33 24.44 -0.44 -3.20
N VAL A 34 23.18 -0.54 -3.63
CA VAL A 34 22.04 0.15 -3.00
C VAL A 34 21.11 -0.89 -2.40
N SER A 35 20.87 -0.82 -1.09
CA SER A 35 19.87 -1.66 -0.43
C SER A 35 18.60 -0.84 -0.18
N VAL A 36 17.43 -1.40 -0.53
CA VAL A 36 16.14 -0.73 -0.35
C VAL A 36 15.28 -1.55 0.59
N LYS A 37 14.76 -0.90 1.65
CA LYS A 37 13.83 -1.51 2.60
C LYS A 37 12.45 -0.87 2.47
N ILE A 38 11.44 -1.67 2.15
CA ILE A 38 10.05 -1.23 1.98
C ILE A 38 9.21 -1.87 3.08
N SER A 39 8.60 -1.04 3.93
CA SER A 39 7.77 -1.52 5.04
C SER A 39 6.34 -1.74 4.57
N GLY A 40 5.84 -2.98 4.72
CA GLY A 40 4.43 -3.34 4.49
C GLY A 40 3.56 -3.29 5.75
N LYS A 41 4.06 -2.71 6.84
CA LYS A 41 3.40 -2.64 8.14
C LYS A 41 3.57 -1.26 8.77
N VAL A 42 2.67 -0.92 9.69
CA VAL A 42 2.76 0.31 10.51
C VAL A 42 3.86 0.15 11.55
N ILE A 43 4.62 1.23 11.79
CA ILE A 43 5.66 1.30 12.84
C ILE A 43 5.17 2.21 13.98
N ASP A 44 4.68 3.41 13.65
CA ASP A 44 4.07 4.34 14.60
C ASP A 44 2.66 4.72 14.14
N GLU A 45 1.69 4.46 15.00
CA GLU A 45 0.29 4.79 14.73
C GLU A 45 0.05 6.29 14.60
N ASN A 46 0.79 7.13 15.32
CA ASN A 46 0.63 8.57 15.26
C ASN A 46 1.09 9.12 13.91
N TYR A 47 2.16 8.57 13.34
CA TYR A 47 2.59 8.87 11.99
C TYR A 47 1.52 8.49 10.95
N THR A 48 0.98 7.26 11.04
CA THR A 48 -0.10 6.82 10.16
C THR A 48 -1.34 7.71 10.31
N LYS A 49 -1.77 8.02 11.53
CA LYS A 49 -2.89 8.96 11.80
C LYS A 49 -2.61 10.35 11.21
N LEU A 50 -1.38 10.84 11.31
CA LEU A 50 -0.98 12.13 10.75
C LEU A 50 -1.05 12.13 9.22
N LEU A 51 -0.55 11.09 8.55
CA LEU A 51 -0.65 10.98 7.08
C LEU A 51 -2.11 10.88 6.60
N ILE A 52 -2.96 10.18 7.35
CA ILE A 52 -4.40 10.07 7.07
C ILE A 52 -5.06 11.46 7.16
N ASN A 53 -4.75 12.21 8.22
CA ASN A 53 -5.36 13.50 8.52
C ASN A 53 -4.84 14.66 7.67
N ASN A 54 -3.65 14.54 7.06
CA ASN A 54 -3.01 15.59 6.29
C ASN A 54 -2.78 15.14 4.84
N THR A 55 -3.87 15.08 4.06
CA THR A 55 -3.85 14.62 2.66
C THR A 55 -2.94 15.45 1.74
N ASN A 56 -2.62 16.70 2.11
CA ASN A 56 -1.75 17.60 1.37
C ASN A 56 -0.38 17.83 2.03
N LEU A 57 0.10 16.89 2.85
CA LEU A 57 1.42 16.98 3.46
C LEU A 57 2.53 16.96 2.40
N GLU A 58 3.39 17.98 2.41
CA GLU A 58 4.53 18.03 1.49
C GLU A 58 5.47 16.83 1.73
N LEU A 59 5.99 16.25 0.65
CA LEU A 59 6.89 15.07 0.70
C LEU A 59 8.07 15.28 1.67
N LYS A 60 8.66 16.47 1.73
CA LYS A 60 9.76 16.78 2.65
C LYS A 60 9.35 16.66 4.12
N LEU A 61 8.13 17.09 4.46
CA LEU A 61 7.60 16.98 5.82
C LEU A 61 7.28 15.52 6.16
N ALA A 62 6.71 14.77 5.21
CA ALA A 62 6.48 13.33 5.38
C ALA A 62 7.79 12.58 5.66
N ILE A 63 8.86 12.90 4.91
CA ILE A 63 10.21 12.34 5.14
C ILE A 63 10.72 12.68 6.53
N ALA A 64 10.62 13.94 6.96
CA ALA A 64 11.07 14.35 8.28
C ALA A 64 10.28 13.66 9.41
N LEU A 65 8.98 13.44 9.23
CA LEU A 65 8.16 12.71 10.19
C LEU A 65 8.46 11.21 10.23
N ASP A 66 8.76 10.61 9.07
CA ASP A 66 9.15 9.21 8.99
C ASP A 66 10.50 8.95 9.69
N LYS A 67 11.44 9.90 9.59
CA LYS A 67 12.69 9.89 10.41
C LYS A 67 12.40 9.87 11.90
N VAL A 68 11.44 10.66 12.38
CA VAL A 68 11.02 10.67 13.80
C VAL A 68 10.52 9.28 14.22
N GLN A 69 9.62 8.69 13.45
CA GLN A 69 9.09 7.34 13.69
C GLN A 69 10.21 6.29 13.75
N LYS A 70 11.22 6.40 12.88
CA LYS A 70 12.37 5.50 12.81
C LYS A 70 13.46 5.81 13.85
N LYS A 71 13.26 6.84 14.69
CA LYS A 71 14.23 7.35 15.67
C LYS A 71 15.55 7.80 15.04
N GLU A 72 15.48 8.31 13.83
CA GLU A 72 16.62 8.88 13.12
C GLU A 72 16.86 10.33 13.53
N LEU A 73 18.10 10.78 13.35
CA LEU A 73 18.47 12.16 13.65
C LEU A 73 17.86 13.12 12.65
N LEU A 74 17.20 14.15 13.18
CA LEU A 74 16.69 15.26 12.39
C LEU A 74 17.69 16.40 12.36
N SER A 75 17.79 17.07 11.21
CA SER A 75 18.46 18.36 11.11
C SER A 75 17.76 19.43 11.96
N GLN A 76 18.46 20.51 12.28
CA GLN A 76 17.86 21.61 13.05
C GLN A 76 16.68 22.27 12.33
N ASN A 77 16.77 22.39 11.00
CA ASN A 77 15.71 22.96 10.17
C ASN A 77 14.46 22.07 10.16
N GLU A 78 14.61 20.75 9.94
CA GLU A 78 13.50 19.80 10.00
C GLU A 78 12.80 19.86 11.37
N ARG A 79 13.56 19.85 12.46
CA ARG A 79 13.01 19.95 13.83
C ARG A 79 12.22 21.22 14.07
N ASN A 80 12.78 22.36 13.66
CA ASN A 80 12.15 23.66 13.87
C ASN A 80 10.84 23.77 13.09
N ILE A 81 10.82 23.30 11.84
CA ILE A 81 9.61 23.29 11.00
C ILE A 81 8.55 22.38 11.61
N LEU A 82 8.90 21.13 11.96
CA LEU A 82 7.95 20.17 12.54
C LEU A 82 7.38 20.65 13.89
N ARG A 83 8.19 21.30 14.74
CA ARG A 83 7.73 21.92 15.99
C ARG A 83 6.82 23.12 15.75
N LYS A 84 7.17 24.00 14.80
CA LYS A 84 6.36 25.16 14.43
C LYS A 84 4.97 24.72 13.93
N MET A 85 4.91 23.63 13.18
CA MET A 85 3.67 23.03 12.70
C MET A 85 2.97 22.13 13.73
N LYS A 86 3.53 21.97 14.94
CA LYS A 86 3.01 21.13 16.02
C LYS A 86 2.80 19.66 15.61
N LEU A 87 3.67 19.14 14.74
CA LEU A 87 3.61 17.76 14.25
C LEU A 87 4.46 16.79 15.07
N ILE A 88 5.38 17.31 15.88
CA ILE A 88 6.20 16.54 16.82
C ILE A 88 6.19 17.17 18.22
N GLU A 89 6.29 16.32 19.25
CA GLU A 89 6.42 16.71 20.65
C GLU A 89 7.67 16.06 21.29
N GLY A 90 8.03 16.51 22.50
CA GLY A 90 9.18 15.99 23.23
C GLY A 90 10.47 16.81 23.15
N LYS A 91 11.47 16.38 23.94
CA LYS A 91 12.79 17.03 24.06
C LYS A 91 13.80 16.27 23.23
N TYR A 92 14.47 16.96 22.31
CA TYR A 92 15.53 16.38 21.49
C TYR A 92 16.65 15.78 22.37
N PRO A 93 17.21 14.60 22.02
CA PRO A 93 16.95 13.81 20.80
C PRO A 93 15.66 12.99 20.80
N ASN A 94 14.97 12.88 21.93
CA ASN A 94 13.78 12.05 22.10
C ASN A 94 12.49 12.81 21.74
N VAL A 95 12.25 12.97 20.44
CA VAL A 95 11.00 13.53 19.90
C VAL A 95 10.12 12.42 19.33
N TYR A 96 8.81 12.64 19.32
CA TYR A 96 7.82 11.69 18.79
C TYR A 96 6.74 12.41 17.98
N VAL A 97 6.09 11.68 17.08
CA VAL A 97 5.00 12.21 16.25
C VAL A 97 3.75 12.38 17.10
N THR A 98 3.11 13.55 17.02
CA THR A 98 1.83 13.80 17.71
C THR A 98 0.67 13.70 16.72
N SER A 99 -0.43 13.07 17.16
CA SER A 99 -1.61 12.80 16.33
C SER A 99 -2.79 13.72 16.65
N LYS A 100 -2.54 14.91 17.22
CA LYS A 100 -3.55 15.82 17.81
C LYS A 100 -4.58 16.43 16.84
N ILE A 101 -4.88 15.78 15.72
CA ILE A 101 -5.86 16.19 14.74
C ILE A 101 -7.05 15.23 14.79
N ALA A 102 -8.24 15.83 14.86
CA ALA A 102 -9.51 15.27 15.24
C ALA A 102 -9.90 13.96 14.52
N SER A 103 -10.67 13.17 15.25
CA SER A 103 -11.40 11.98 14.80
C SER A 103 -12.18 12.21 13.50
N VAL A 104 -11.67 11.72 12.38
CA VAL A 104 -12.45 11.64 11.13
C VAL A 104 -12.63 10.17 10.76
N MET A 105 -13.78 9.59 11.15
CA MET A 105 -14.15 8.20 10.81
C MET A 105 -14.05 7.91 9.30
N GLU A 106 -14.34 8.90 8.47
CA GLU A 106 -14.30 8.79 7.00
C GLU A 106 -12.88 8.51 6.47
N GLN A 107 -11.87 9.13 7.07
CA GLN A 107 -10.48 8.95 6.67
C GLN A 107 -9.91 7.61 7.15
N LYS A 108 -10.44 7.04 8.25
CA LYS A 108 -10.14 5.66 8.68
C LYS A 108 -10.69 4.63 7.69
N ALA A 109 -11.89 4.86 7.13
CA ALA A 109 -12.44 3.99 6.10
C ALA A 109 -11.58 4.06 4.82
N GLN A 110 -11.12 5.25 4.43
CA GLN A 110 -10.20 5.42 3.31
C GLN A 110 -8.86 4.69 3.54
N TYR A 111 -8.33 4.70 4.77
CA TYR A 111 -7.15 3.91 5.13
C TYR A 111 -7.33 2.41 4.86
N ILE A 112 -8.46 1.82 5.29
CA ILE A 112 -8.73 0.40 5.07
C ILE A 112 -8.84 0.09 3.57
N ARG A 113 -9.51 0.95 2.79
CA ARG A 113 -9.61 0.78 1.33
C ARG A 113 -8.25 0.90 0.64
N ASN A 114 -7.46 1.92 0.95
CA ASN A 114 -6.16 2.16 0.31
C ASN A 114 -5.09 1.14 0.70
N ARG A 115 -5.09 0.67 1.95
CA ARG A 115 -4.20 -0.40 2.42
C ARG A 115 -4.38 -1.67 1.60
N GLY A 116 -5.64 -1.98 1.29
CA GLY A 116 -6.02 -3.23 0.66
C GLY A 116 -5.88 -4.44 1.58
N PHE A 117 -6.64 -5.46 1.26
CA PHE A 117 -6.49 -6.77 1.87
C PHE A 117 -5.31 -7.54 1.26
N ASP A 118 -4.88 -8.59 1.95
CA ASP A 118 -3.86 -9.51 1.45
C ASP A 118 -4.38 -10.34 0.27
N ASN A 119 -3.47 -11.06 -0.38
CA ASN A 119 -3.88 -11.93 -1.49
C ASN A 119 -4.80 -13.06 -1.03
N GLY A 120 -4.68 -13.54 0.23
CA GLY A 120 -5.52 -14.60 0.78
C GLY A 120 -7.00 -14.22 0.76
N TYR A 121 -7.34 -13.04 1.26
CA TYR A 121 -8.70 -12.52 1.26
C TYR A 121 -9.37 -12.53 -0.12
N TYR A 122 -8.66 -12.07 -1.16
CA TYR A 122 -9.23 -12.07 -2.51
C TYR A 122 -9.37 -13.49 -3.08
N LYS A 123 -8.45 -14.41 -2.74
CA LYS A 123 -8.55 -15.82 -3.14
C LYS A 123 -9.77 -16.47 -2.48
N ASP A 124 -10.00 -16.20 -1.21
CA ASP A 124 -11.15 -16.72 -0.47
C ASP A 124 -12.47 -16.22 -1.06
N LEU A 125 -12.55 -14.95 -1.48
CA LEU A 125 -13.71 -14.43 -2.20
C LEU A 125 -14.00 -15.20 -3.50
N VAL A 126 -12.96 -15.52 -4.28
CA VAL A 126 -13.10 -16.32 -5.50
C VAL A 126 -13.53 -17.75 -5.18
N ILE A 127 -12.95 -18.37 -4.14
CA ILE A 127 -13.33 -19.72 -3.70
C ILE A 127 -14.80 -19.76 -3.25
N ASN A 128 -15.23 -18.78 -2.45
CA ASN A 128 -16.61 -18.68 -1.98
C ASN A 128 -17.59 -18.54 -3.15
N TYR A 129 -17.27 -17.67 -4.11
CA TYR A 129 -18.07 -17.54 -5.33
C TYR A 129 -18.16 -18.85 -6.10
N LEU A 130 -17.04 -19.56 -6.29
CA LEU A 130 -17.02 -20.84 -6.99
C LEU A 130 -17.71 -21.97 -6.21
N ASN A 131 -17.73 -21.92 -4.88
CA ASN A 131 -18.48 -22.87 -4.07
C ASN A 131 -19.99 -22.72 -4.28
N GLU A 132 -20.47 -21.48 -4.36
CA GLU A 132 -21.88 -21.13 -4.53
C GLU A 132 -22.35 -21.35 -5.98
N TYR A 133 -21.64 -20.82 -6.97
CA TYR A 133 -22.05 -20.81 -8.38
C TYR A 133 -21.38 -21.89 -9.26
N LYS A 134 -20.50 -22.72 -8.68
CA LYS A 134 -19.75 -23.84 -9.32
C LYS A 134 -18.78 -23.47 -10.44
N SER A 135 -18.98 -22.34 -11.11
CA SER A 135 -18.08 -21.82 -12.12
C SER A 135 -18.16 -20.30 -12.21
N ALA A 136 -17.07 -19.67 -12.63
CA ALA A 136 -17.03 -18.24 -12.89
C ALA A 136 -16.26 -17.95 -14.17
N SER A 137 -16.79 -17.07 -15.00
CA SER A 137 -16.10 -16.45 -16.10
C SER A 137 -15.10 -15.42 -15.60
N ARG A 138 -14.16 -15.04 -16.47
CA ARG A 138 -13.22 -13.94 -16.17
C ARG A 138 -13.94 -12.64 -15.79
N LYS A 139 -15.01 -12.29 -16.51
CA LYS A 139 -15.76 -11.06 -16.30
C LYS A 139 -16.43 -11.04 -14.92
N GLU A 140 -17.07 -12.14 -14.52
CA GLU A 140 -17.72 -12.25 -13.19
C GLU A 140 -16.71 -12.09 -12.05
N ILE A 141 -15.51 -12.65 -12.18
CA ILE A 141 -14.44 -12.47 -11.18
C ILE A 141 -13.94 -11.01 -11.16
N ASP A 142 -13.78 -10.40 -12.34
CA ASP A 142 -13.40 -8.99 -12.41
C ASP A 142 -14.46 -8.12 -11.71
N ASP A 143 -15.74 -8.31 -12.02
CA ASP A 143 -16.87 -7.57 -11.41
C ASP A 143 -16.93 -7.77 -9.88
N LEU A 144 -16.68 -9.00 -9.40
CA LEU A 144 -16.64 -9.34 -7.97
C LEU A 144 -15.53 -8.58 -7.22
N LEU A 145 -14.34 -8.47 -7.80
CA LEU A 145 -13.15 -7.98 -7.11
C LEU A 145 -12.87 -6.49 -7.36
N MET A 146 -13.34 -5.91 -8.46
CA MET A 146 -12.99 -4.54 -8.86
C MET A 146 -13.31 -3.49 -7.79
N GLY A 147 -14.47 -3.64 -7.13
CA GLY A 147 -14.94 -2.78 -6.04
C GLY A 147 -14.36 -3.12 -4.66
N LYS A 148 -13.59 -4.20 -4.54
CA LYS A 148 -12.95 -4.63 -3.28
C LYS A 148 -11.44 -4.37 -3.28
N LEU A 149 -10.86 -4.12 -4.45
CA LEU A 149 -9.46 -3.75 -4.59
C LEU A 149 -9.21 -2.31 -4.17
N PRO A 150 -7.97 -1.98 -3.78
CA PRO A 150 -7.65 -0.65 -3.26
C PRO A 150 -7.97 0.48 -4.22
N ASP A 151 -8.57 1.55 -3.72
CA ASP A 151 -8.97 2.75 -4.50
C ASP A 151 -7.76 3.49 -5.10
N ILE A 152 -6.59 3.30 -4.50
CA ILE A 152 -5.31 3.83 -4.99
C ILE A 152 -4.87 3.21 -6.33
N LEU A 153 -5.40 2.03 -6.70
CA LEU A 153 -5.07 1.38 -7.95
C LEU A 153 -5.95 1.90 -9.08
N THR A 154 -5.33 2.18 -10.23
CA THR A 154 -6.10 2.41 -11.47
C THR A 154 -6.80 1.13 -11.91
N ASP A 155 -7.86 1.25 -12.72
CA ASP A 155 -8.58 0.08 -13.23
C ASP A 155 -7.64 -0.92 -13.94
N GLU A 156 -6.69 -0.43 -14.72
CA GLU A 156 -5.69 -1.28 -15.36
C GLU A 156 -4.80 -2.04 -14.34
N GLN A 157 -4.40 -1.38 -13.26
CA GLN A 157 -3.65 -2.02 -12.17
C GLN A 157 -4.50 -3.04 -11.42
N LYS A 158 -5.80 -2.76 -11.23
CA LYS A 158 -6.76 -3.69 -10.64
C LYS A 158 -6.90 -4.95 -11.50
N TYR A 159 -7.13 -4.82 -12.81
CA TYR A 159 -7.20 -5.95 -13.75
C TYR A 159 -5.92 -6.80 -13.73
N ARG A 160 -4.74 -6.17 -13.71
CA ARG A 160 -3.45 -6.88 -13.60
C ARG A 160 -3.32 -7.64 -12.29
N LYS A 161 -3.78 -7.05 -11.17
CA LYS A 161 -3.77 -7.71 -9.86
C LYS A 161 -4.71 -8.92 -9.84
N ILE A 162 -5.91 -8.82 -10.42
CA ILE A 162 -6.85 -9.94 -10.53
C ILE A 162 -6.24 -11.08 -11.38
N SER A 163 -5.65 -10.75 -12.53
CA SER A 163 -4.93 -11.72 -13.36
C SER A 163 -3.82 -12.45 -12.58
N LYS A 164 -3.07 -11.70 -11.76
CA LYS A 164 -2.01 -12.28 -10.92
C LYS A 164 -2.59 -13.23 -9.86
N ILE A 165 -3.67 -12.84 -9.19
CA ILE A 165 -4.35 -13.68 -8.19
C ILE A 165 -4.82 -14.99 -8.82
N LEU A 166 -5.51 -14.93 -9.97
CA LEU A 166 -5.98 -16.13 -10.67
C LEU A 166 -4.84 -17.03 -11.14
N ASN A 167 -3.74 -16.44 -11.62
CA ASN A 167 -2.56 -17.21 -12.01
C ASN A 167 -1.96 -17.94 -10.81
N GLU A 168 -1.81 -17.26 -9.67
CA GLU A 168 -1.34 -17.86 -8.41
C GLU A 168 -2.25 -19.01 -7.96
N MET A 169 -3.58 -18.81 -7.96
CA MET A 169 -4.54 -19.84 -7.58
C MET A 169 -4.49 -21.06 -8.49
N SER A 170 -4.32 -20.85 -9.80
CA SER A 170 -4.33 -21.95 -10.78
C SER A 170 -3.02 -22.73 -10.84
N HIS A 171 -1.87 -22.06 -10.76
CA HIS A 171 -0.56 -22.68 -10.99
C HIS A 171 0.18 -23.02 -9.70
N LYS A 172 0.10 -22.15 -8.69
CA LYS A 172 0.82 -22.34 -7.42
C LYS A 172 -0.04 -23.08 -6.41
N ASP A 173 -1.23 -22.55 -6.14
CA ASP A 173 -2.11 -23.12 -5.11
C ASP A 173 -2.87 -24.33 -5.63
N LYS A 174 -3.06 -24.42 -6.96
CA LYS A 174 -3.86 -25.44 -7.66
C LYS A 174 -5.29 -25.56 -7.11
N SER A 175 -5.85 -24.47 -6.60
CA SER A 175 -7.20 -24.43 -6.04
C SER A 175 -8.28 -24.27 -7.10
N ILE A 176 -7.93 -23.72 -8.27
CA ILE A 176 -8.84 -23.55 -9.40
C ILE A 176 -8.22 -24.04 -10.70
N LYS A 177 -9.05 -24.46 -11.64
CA LYS A 177 -8.63 -24.79 -13.02
C LYS A 177 -9.53 -24.09 -14.04
N ASN A 178 -8.95 -23.73 -15.17
CA ASN A 178 -9.72 -23.25 -16.31
C ASN A 178 -10.30 -24.47 -17.03
N LYS A 179 -11.63 -24.59 -17.07
CA LYS A 179 -12.36 -25.63 -17.80
C LYS A 179 -12.39 -25.38 -19.31
N SER A 180 -12.15 -24.15 -19.75
CA SER A 180 -12.15 -23.80 -21.17
C SER A 180 -10.77 -23.96 -21.80
N ASN A 181 -10.73 -24.23 -23.11
CA ASN A 181 -9.50 -24.25 -23.91
C ASN A 181 -8.99 -22.85 -24.27
N SER A 182 -9.63 -21.77 -23.79
CA SER A 182 -9.29 -20.39 -24.12
C SER A 182 -8.91 -19.60 -22.88
N THR A 183 -7.85 -18.81 -22.99
CA THR A 183 -7.46 -17.85 -21.95
C THR A 183 -8.35 -16.61 -21.97
N LYS A 184 -8.85 -16.21 -23.16
CA LYS A 184 -9.75 -15.07 -23.36
C LYS A 184 -11.18 -15.35 -22.88
N ALA A 185 -11.68 -16.57 -23.10
CA ALA A 185 -13.00 -17.01 -22.65
C ALA A 185 -12.88 -17.99 -21.47
N SER A 186 -12.04 -17.64 -20.49
CA SER A 186 -11.73 -18.51 -19.36
C SER A 186 -12.95 -18.76 -18.48
N LYS A 187 -13.14 -20.02 -18.10
CA LYS A 187 -14.18 -20.50 -17.19
C LYS A 187 -13.53 -21.25 -16.04
N TRP A 188 -13.44 -20.59 -14.90
CA TRP A 188 -12.78 -21.10 -13.70
C TRP A 188 -13.73 -21.99 -12.90
N ILE A 189 -13.21 -23.10 -12.41
CA ILE A 189 -13.89 -24.03 -11.51
C ILE A 189 -12.93 -24.42 -10.39
N LEU A 190 -13.47 -24.82 -9.24
CA LEU A 190 -12.67 -25.43 -8.18
C LEU A 190 -12.11 -26.78 -8.65
N VAL A 191 -10.91 -27.11 -8.17
CA VAL A 191 -10.24 -28.39 -8.44
C VAL A 191 -10.78 -29.48 -7.53
#